data_AF-A0A8T1WMD2-F1
#
_entry.id   AF-A0A8T1WMD2-F1
#
_cell.length_a   1.000
_cell.length_b   1.000
_cell.length_c   1.000
_cell.angle_alpha   90.00
_cell.angle_beta   90.00
_cell.angle_gamma   90.00
#
_symmetry.space_group_name_H-M   'P 1'
#
loop_
_entity.id
_entity.type
_entity.pdbx_description
1 polymer ?
#
loop_
_entity_poly.entity_id
_entity_poly.type
_entity_poly.pdbx_seq_one_letter_code
_entity_poly.pdbx_strand_id
1 'polypeptide(L)'
;MNPLGLLVSAAATFTAARAVSIGHDKVQPFAQPEPNTNSEKAAIAFKPLLRMTNGCAPYPAVNAAGETSAGLKGTGSHNGGCEGSTLGSQVYGRAGWHGDLWAIMYAWYFPKDMPTGAPGVFKKGRRHDWANVVVWISNPAVETPTFIGISTGFYAESNKHYRPPPNEALNGTHCRIQYRPDWDNGGYHAVDTSRSADGCVYQDLIMWEQLTEEARTALQETDFGENAKVPFNDANFEASLQKALL
;
A
#
# COMPACT_ATOMS: atom_id res chain seq x y z
N MET A 1 -40.87 5.64 50.84
CA MET A 1 -41.07 6.39 49.58
C MET A 1 -39.70 6.50 48.91
N ASN A 2 -39.47 5.73 47.85
CA ASN A 2 -38.21 5.68 47.09
C ASN A 2 -38.19 6.79 46.03
N PRO A 3 -37.15 7.62 45.90
CA PRO A 3 -36.97 8.42 44.70
C PRO A 3 -36.27 7.57 43.63
N LEU A 4 -36.98 7.33 42.53
CA LEU A 4 -36.47 6.67 41.33
C LEU A 4 -35.50 7.65 40.62
N GLY A 5 -34.23 7.28 40.51
CA GLY A 5 -33.23 8.04 39.76
C GLY A 5 -33.48 7.94 38.25
N LEU A 6 -33.51 9.09 37.57
CA LEU A 6 -33.62 9.17 36.11
C LEU A 6 -32.21 9.11 35.51
N LEU A 7 -31.85 7.98 34.90
CA LEU A 7 -30.66 7.86 34.06
C LEU A 7 -30.98 8.38 32.66
N VAL A 8 -30.39 9.53 32.29
CA VAL A 8 -30.45 10.07 30.93
C VAL A 8 -29.30 9.44 30.14
N SER A 9 -29.62 8.42 29.34
CA SER A 9 -28.66 7.86 28.38
C SER A 9 -28.59 8.77 27.15
N ALA A 10 -27.50 9.53 27.02
CA ALA A 10 -27.21 10.26 25.79
C ALA A 10 -26.79 9.27 24.70
N ALA A 11 -27.68 9.00 23.74
CA ALA A 11 -27.33 8.27 22.53
C ALA A 11 -26.61 9.20 21.56
N ALA A 12 -25.29 9.06 21.45
CA ALA A 12 -24.52 9.73 20.40
C ALA A 12 -24.82 9.03 19.07
N THR A 13 -25.57 9.70 18.19
CA THR A 13 -25.76 9.25 16.80
C THR A 13 -24.48 9.49 16.02
N PHE A 14 -23.70 8.44 15.78
CA PHE A 14 -22.63 8.45 14.78
C PHE A 14 -23.27 8.50 13.39
N THR A 15 -23.27 9.67 12.76
CA THR A 15 -23.50 9.77 11.32
C THR A 15 -22.22 9.30 10.62
N ALA A 16 -22.22 8.05 10.16
CA ALA A 16 -21.18 7.56 9.24
C ALA A 16 -21.27 8.37 7.94
N ALA A 17 -20.43 9.40 7.82
CA ALA A 17 -20.24 10.09 6.55
C ALA A 17 -19.62 9.07 5.60
N ARG A 18 -20.38 8.63 4.59
CA ARG A 18 -19.84 7.77 3.54
C ARG A 18 -18.62 8.45 2.95
N ALA A 19 -17.48 7.75 2.91
CA ALA A 19 -16.27 8.22 2.23
C ALA A 19 -16.65 8.70 0.81
N VAL A 20 -16.35 9.97 0.54
CA VAL A 20 -16.64 10.59 -0.76
C VAL A 20 -15.57 10.16 -1.74
N SER A 21 -15.96 9.54 -2.84
CA SER A 21 -15.03 9.20 -3.92
C SER A 21 -14.85 10.36 -4.88
N ILE A 22 -13.60 10.79 -5.09
CA ILE A 22 -13.22 11.91 -5.98
C ILE A 22 -12.36 11.42 -7.15
N GLY A 23 -12.14 12.29 -8.15
CA GLY A 23 -11.28 11.96 -9.29
C GLY A 23 -9.90 11.47 -8.83
N HIS A 24 -9.35 10.45 -9.49
CA HIS A 24 -8.07 9.84 -9.06
C HIS A 24 -6.89 10.82 -9.11
N ASP A 25 -7.00 11.86 -9.93
CA ASP A 25 -6.04 12.96 -10.07
C ASP A 25 -6.31 14.16 -9.15
N LYS A 26 -7.32 14.06 -8.27
CA LYS A 26 -7.72 15.12 -7.31
C LYS A 26 -7.40 14.77 -5.87
N VAL A 27 -7.01 13.53 -5.59
CA VAL A 27 -6.62 13.11 -4.24
C VAL A 27 -5.27 13.76 -3.92
N GLN A 28 -5.26 14.63 -2.92
CA GLN A 28 -4.03 15.25 -2.44
C GLN A 28 -3.22 14.23 -1.61
N PRO A 29 -1.96 13.96 -1.96
CA PRO A 29 -1.10 13.10 -1.14
C PRO A 29 -0.73 13.78 0.19
N PHE A 30 -0.38 12.96 1.16
CA PHE A 30 0.27 13.36 2.39
C PHE A 30 1.76 13.58 2.11
N ALA A 31 2.28 14.74 2.51
CA ALA A 31 3.71 14.96 2.59
C ALA A 31 4.32 13.97 3.60
N GLN A 32 5.51 13.46 3.31
CA GLN A 32 6.21 12.57 4.24
C GLN A 32 6.57 13.32 5.54
N PRO A 33 6.02 12.93 6.69
CA PRO A 33 6.38 13.57 7.96
C PRO A 33 7.80 13.21 8.40
N GLU A 34 8.42 14.06 9.22
CA GLU A 34 9.66 13.72 9.92
C GLU A 34 9.41 12.57 10.92
N PRO A 35 10.23 11.50 10.93
CA PRO A 35 9.99 10.34 11.78
C PRO A 35 10.32 10.65 13.26
N ASN A 36 9.39 10.38 14.16
CA ASN A 36 9.52 10.66 15.59
C ASN A 36 9.64 9.39 16.46
N THR A 37 9.15 8.23 16.01
CA THR A 37 9.28 6.94 16.69
C THR A 37 10.36 6.05 16.08
N ASN A 38 10.79 5.01 16.80
CA ASN A 38 11.69 3.97 16.28
C ASN A 38 11.08 3.23 15.06
N SER A 39 9.76 2.99 15.10
CA SER A 39 9.01 2.39 13.98
C SER A 39 9.10 3.24 12.71
N GLU A 40 8.83 4.54 12.82
CA GLU A 40 8.85 5.47 11.68
C GLU A 40 10.27 5.65 11.13
N LYS A 41 11.28 5.76 12.02
CA LYS A 41 12.69 5.84 11.61
C LYS A 41 13.12 4.60 10.84
N ALA A 42 12.74 3.41 11.32
CA ALA A 42 12.98 2.16 10.60
C ALA A 42 12.24 2.16 9.25
N ALA A 43 10.98 2.61 9.20
CA ALA A 43 10.22 2.66 7.94
C ALA A 43 10.85 3.61 6.91
N ILE A 44 11.47 4.71 7.32
CA ILE A 44 12.25 5.56 6.42
C ILE A 44 13.55 4.88 6.00
N ALA A 45 14.28 4.27 6.93
CA ALA A 45 15.57 3.61 6.67
C ALA A 45 15.46 2.41 5.73
N PHE A 46 14.32 1.71 5.72
CA PHE A 46 14.07 0.54 4.88
C PHE A 46 13.07 0.80 3.74
N LYS A 47 12.75 2.08 3.47
CA LYS A 47 11.77 2.45 2.44
C LYS A 47 12.20 1.92 1.07
N PRO A 48 11.37 1.12 0.35
CA PRO A 48 11.73 0.63 -0.97
C PRO A 48 11.70 1.75 -2.03
N LEU A 49 12.43 1.54 -3.12
CA LEU A 49 12.23 2.30 -4.36
C LEU A 49 11.29 1.53 -5.27
N LEU A 50 10.37 2.21 -5.94
CA LEU A 50 9.49 1.58 -6.92
C LEU A 50 9.86 2.00 -8.33
N ARG A 51 9.92 1.01 -9.23
CA ARG A 51 10.01 1.17 -10.67
C ARG A 51 8.76 0.64 -11.34
N MET A 52 8.12 1.43 -12.18
CA MET A 52 6.97 1.00 -12.97
C MET A 52 7.46 0.51 -14.33
N THR A 53 7.44 -0.80 -14.54
CA THR A 53 7.86 -1.41 -15.83
C THR A 53 6.73 -1.46 -16.85
N ASN A 54 5.50 -1.51 -16.35
CA ASN A 54 4.25 -1.46 -17.10
C ASN A 54 3.16 -0.88 -16.16
N GLY A 55 1.97 -0.60 -16.70
CA GLY A 55 0.84 -0.16 -15.91
C GLY A 55 0.93 1.29 -15.42
N CYS A 56 0.09 1.62 -14.45
CA CYS A 56 0.01 2.96 -13.87
C CYS A 56 1.22 3.30 -12.99
N ALA A 57 1.49 4.60 -12.84
CA ALA A 57 2.22 5.12 -11.70
C ALA A 57 1.41 4.96 -10.40
N PRO A 58 2.05 4.94 -9.22
CA PRO A 58 1.33 4.99 -7.94
C PRO A 58 0.65 6.35 -7.71
N TYR A 59 -0.56 6.33 -7.17
CA TYR A 59 -1.37 7.51 -6.83
C TYR A 59 -1.75 7.48 -5.34
N PRO A 60 -2.06 8.64 -4.74
CA PRO A 60 -2.72 8.66 -3.44
C PRO A 60 -4.14 8.06 -3.55
N ALA A 61 -4.44 7.12 -2.65
CA ALA A 61 -5.74 6.46 -2.56
C ALA A 61 -6.75 7.23 -1.70
N VAL A 62 -6.26 8.04 -0.76
CA VAL A 62 -7.04 8.81 0.20
C VAL A 62 -6.32 10.11 0.54
N ASN A 63 -7.05 11.19 0.82
CA ASN A 63 -6.50 12.45 1.32
C ASN A 63 -6.79 12.66 2.81
N ALA A 64 -6.31 13.77 3.39
CA ALA A 64 -6.47 14.07 4.82
C ALA A 64 -7.94 14.22 5.27
N ALA A 65 -8.87 14.53 4.37
CA ALA A 65 -10.30 14.65 4.66
C ALA A 65 -11.07 13.32 4.55
N GLY A 66 -10.37 12.20 4.25
CA GLY A 66 -11.00 10.91 4.04
C GLY A 66 -11.67 10.73 2.68
N GLU A 67 -11.43 11.63 1.72
CA GLU A 67 -11.92 11.45 0.35
C GLU A 67 -11.04 10.43 -0.38
N THR A 68 -11.65 9.42 -0.99
CA THR A 68 -10.93 8.32 -1.65
C THR A 68 -10.89 8.44 -3.16
N SER A 69 -9.87 7.87 -3.78
CA SER A 69 -9.73 7.81 -5.23
C SER A 69 -10.85 6.97 -5.85
N ALA A 70 -11.61 7.55 -6.77
CA ALA A 70 -12.59 6.81 -7.59
C ALA A 70 -11.92 5.88 -8.62
N GLY A 71 -10.59 5.93 -8.75
CA GLY A 71 -9.81 5.13 -9.71
C GLY A 71 -10.16 5.43 -11.17
N LEU A 72 -9.67 4.57 -12.05
CA LEU A 72 -9.93 4.62 -13.48
C LEU A 72 -10.65 3.37 -13.95
N LYS A 73 -11.48 3.52 -14.97
CA LYS A 73 -12.07 2.34 -15.63
C LYS A 73 -10.94 1.49 -16.21
N GLY A 74 -11.00 0.17 -15.99
CA GLY A 74 -10.08 -0.82 -16.55
C GLY A 74 -10.21 -1.00 -18.07
N THR A 75 -9.99 0.09 -18.81
CA THR A 75 -10.03 0.19 -20.27
C THR A 75 -8.92 1.09 -20.79
N GLY A 76 -8.66 1.06 -22.10
CA GLY A 76 -7.63 1.86 -22.75
C GLY A 76 -6.25 1.21 -22.66
N SER A 77 -5.20 2.00 -22.88
CA SER A 77 -3.81 1.54 -22.72
C SER A 77 -3.48 1.26 -21.24
N HIS A 78 -2.38 0.51 -21.01
CA HIS A 78 -1.95 0.07 -19.68
C HIS A 78 -1.79 1.22 -18.68
N ASN A 79 -1.16 2.30 -19.12
CA ASN A 79 -0.88 3.49 -18.31
C ASN A 79 -1.76 4.70 -18.68
N GLY A 80 -2.68 4.58 -19.64
CA GLY A 80 -3.43 5.73 -20.16
C GLY A 80 -4.29 6.38 -19.09
N GLY A 81 -4.02 7.67 -18.83
CA GLY A 81 -4.67 8.48 -17.80
C GLY A 81 -4.13 8.27 -16.39
N CYS A 82 -3.11 7.43 -16.22
CA CYS A 82 -2.46 7.15 -14.94
C CYS A 82 -0.92 7.14 -15.04
N GLU A 83 -0.33 7.96 -15.91
CA GLU A 83 1.13 8.06 -16.03
C GLU A 83 1.81 8.75 -14.83
N GLY A 84 1.04 9.45 -13.99
CA GLY A 84 1.51 10.17 -12.82
C GLY A 84 0.58 11.32 -12.45
N SER A 85 0.29 11.49 -11.16
CA SER A 85 -0.50 12.63 -10.70
C SER A 85 0.34 13.89 -10.72
N THR A 86 -0.26 15.02 -11.13
CA THR A 86 0.37 16.34 -10.99
C THR A 86 0.49 16.78 -9.52
N LEU A 87 -0.28 16.16 -8.62
CA LEU A 87 -0.23 16.43 -7.18
C LEU A 87 0.86 15.62 -6.45
N GLY A 88 1.49 14.66 -7.13
CA GLY A 88 2.49 13.75 -6.56
C GLY A 88 1.96 12.34 -6.31
N SER A 89 2.87 11.47 -5.87
CA SER A 89 2.61 10.05 -5.62
C SER A 89 2.56 9.75 -4.12
N GLN A 90 2.28 8.49 -3.74
CA GLN A 90 2.24 8.07 -2.34
C GLN A 90 2.68 6.62 -2.20
N VAL A 91 3.37 6.32 -1.10
CA VAL A 91 3.47 4.97 -0.52
C VAL A 91 2.91 4.99 0.89
N TYR A 92 2.14 3.97 1.24
CA TYR A 92 1.55 3.79 2.56
C TYR A 92 2.36 2.78 3.35
N GLY A 93 2.57 3.02 4.64
CA GLY A 93 3.30 2.11 5.52
C GLY A 93 2.47 1.64 6.71
N ARG A 94 2.63 0.40 7.14
CA ARG A 94 2.18 -0.07 8.46
C ARG A 94 3.16 -1.08 9.01
N ALA A 95 3.47 -0.98 10.29
CA ALA A 95 4.50 -1.79 10.90
C ALA A 95 4.06 -2.40 12.23
N GLY A 96 4.65 -3.52 12.58
CA GLY A 96 4.36 -4.23 13.82
C GLY A 96 5.26 -5.44 14.02
N TRP A 97 5.29 -5.94 15.25
CA TRP A 97 5.88 -7.23 15.55
C TRP A 97 4.99 -8.34 15.01
N HIS A 98 5.59 -9.34 14.39
CA HIS A 98 4.93 -10.60 14.05
C HIS A 98 5.90 -11.74 14.37
N GLY A 99 5.64 -12.44 15.48
CA GLY A 99 6.64 -13.29 16.12
C GLY A 99 7.85 -12.48 16.60
N ASP A 100 9.06 -12.99 16.36
CA ASP A 100 10.32 -12.37 16.77
C ASP A 100 10.90 -11.38 15.76
N LEU A 101 10.16 -11.09 14.68
CA LEU A 101 10.57 -10.17 13.61
C LEU A 101 9.70 -8.93 13.59
N TRP A 102 10.31 -7.80 13.23
CA TRP A 102 9.59 -6.58 12.96
C TRP A 102 9.26 -6.49 11.47
N ALA A 103 7.97 -6.41 11.16
CA ALA A 103 7.45 -6.29 9.80
C ALA A 103 7.15 -4.82 9.48
N ILE A 104 7.53 -4.38 8.28
CA ILE A 104 7.14 -3.09 7.72
C ILE A 104 6.53 -3.34 6.35
N MET A 105 5.21 -3.22 6.26
CA MET A 105 4.49 -3.31 4.99
C MET A 105 4.53 -1.95 4.29
N TYR A 106 4.92 -1.93 3.02
CA TYR A 106 4.80 -0.79 2.13
C TYR A 106 3.80 -1.12 1.04
N ALA A 107 2.79 -0.29 0.87
CA ALA A 107 1.71 -0.50 -0.08
C ALA A 107 1.54 0.69 -1.02
N TRP A 108 1.28 0.40 -2.29
CA TRP A 108 1.00 1.37 -3.34
C TRP A 108 -0.38 1.14 -3.92
N TYR A 109 -1.07 2.23 -4.20
CA TYR A 109 -2.35 2.23 -4.89
C TYR A 109 -2.17 2.66 -6.34
N PHE A 110 -2.87 1.97 -7.24
CA PHE A 110 -2.91 2.31 -8.66
C PHE A 110 -4.37 2.53 -9.10
N PRO A 111 -4.68 3.55 -9.93
CA PRO A 111 -6.06 3.84 -10.30
C PRO A 111 -6.77 2.71 -11.07
N LYS A 112 -6.02 1.89 -11.81
CA LYS A 112 -6.51 0.72 -12.55
C LYS A 112 -5.40 -0.31 -12.72
N ASP A 113 -5.77 -1.56 -12.94
CA ASP A 113 -4.87 -2.63 -13.38
C ASP A 113 -5.31 -3.12 -14.77
N MET A 114 -4.49 -2.83 -15.77
CA MET A 114 -4.67 -3.25 -17.15
C MET A 114 -3.71 -4.40 -17.46
N PRO A 115 -4.19 -5.63 -17.60
CA PRO A 115 -3.34 -6.79 -17.75
C PRO A 115 -2.62 -6.81 -19.10
N THR A 116 -1.37 -7.24 -19.12
CA THR A 116 -0.63 -7.51 -20.35
C THR A 116 -0.97 -8.92 -20.87
N GLY A 117 -1.74 -8.97 -21.96
CA GLY A 117 -2.09 -10.23 -22.63
C GLY A 117 -1.03 -10.71 -23.62
N ALA A 118 -1.13 -11.98 -24.03
CA ALA A 118 -0.44 -12.45 -25.22
C ALA A 118 -0.86 -11.62 -26.46
N PRO A 119 0.00 -11.48 -27.48
CA PRO A 119 -0.34 -10.74 -28.70
C PRO A 119 -1.71 -11.15 -29.26
N GLY A 120 -2.61 -10.19 -29.44
CA GLY A 120 -3.98 -10.42 -29.94
C GLY A 120 -5.02 -10.85 -28.90
N VAL A 121 -4.64 -11.04 -27.62
CA VAL A 121 -5.56 -11.39 -26.54
C VAL A 121 -5.87 -10.16 -25.69
N PHE A 122 -7.06 -9.61 -25.84
CA PHE A 122 -7.55 -8.51 -25.01
C PHE A 122 -8.19 -9.06 -23.73
N LYS A 123 -7.69 -8.62 -22.58
CA LYS A 123 -8.27 -8.93 -21.27
C LYS A 123 -8.94 -7.70 -20.68
N LYS A 124 -10.04 -7.91 -19.98
CA LYS A 124 -10.75 -6.85 -19.25
C LYS A 124 -9.85 -6.35 -18.12
N GLY A 125 -9.63 -5.05 -18.02
CA GLY A 125 -8.92 -4.46 -16.89
C GLY A 125 -9.80 -4.35 -15.64
N ARG A 126 -9.15 -4.07 -14.52
CA ARG A 126 -9.78 -3.82 -13.21
C ARG A 126 -9.66 -2.33 -12.86
N ARG A 127 -10.70 -1.79 -12.23
CA ARG A 127 -10.61 -0.49 -11.57
C ARG A 127 -9.98 -0.73 -10.20
N HIS A 128 -9.08 0.17 -9.80
CA HIS A 128 -8.25 0.05 -8.60
C HIS A 128 -7.24 -1.10 -8.67
N ASP A 129 -6.13 -0.91 -7.98
CA ASP A 129 -5.21 -1.96 -7.60
C ASP A 129 -4.44 -1.55 -6.34
N TRP A 130 -4.08 -2.55 -5.54
CA TRP A 130 -3.24 -2.40 -4.37
C TRP A 130 -2.15 -3.46 -4.40
N ALA A 131 -0.89 -3.02 -4.43
CA ALA A 131 0.25 -3.92 -4.33
C ALA A 131 1.07 -3.57 -3.08
N ASN A 132 1.70 -4.59 -2.48
CA ASN A 132 2.51 -4.37 -1.28
C ASN A 132 3.75 -5.27 -1.24
N VAL A 133 4.74 -4.82 -0.48
CA VAL A 133 5.87 -5.63 -0.03
C VAL A 133 5.95 -5.55 1.50
N VAL A 134 6.47 -6.60 2.13
CA VAL A 134 6.77 -6.61 3.57
C VAL A 134 8.27 -6.75 3.76
N VAL A 135 8.89 -5.74 4.35
CA VAL A 135 10.28 -5.77 4.79
C VAL A 135 10.33 -6.31 6.21
N TRP A 136 11.15 -7.34 6.42
CA TRP A 136 11.38 -7.94 7.73
C TRP A 136 12.74 -7.54 8.25
N ILE A 137 12.77 -6.94 9.43
CA ILE A 137 13.99 -6.57 10.14
C ILE A 137 14.03 -7.23 11.52
N SER A 138 15.18 -7.13 12.19
CA SER A 138 15.32 -7.59 13.56
C SER A 138 14.51 -6.72 14.54
N ASN A 139 15.12 -5.71 15.15
CA ASN A 139 14.47 -4.84 16.13
C ASN A 139 14.53 -3.38 15.67
N PRO A 140 13.40 -2.66 15.51
CA PRO A 140 13.40 -1.27 15.07
C PRO A 140 14.01 -0.32 16.10
N ALA A 141 14.17 -0.75 17.36
CA ALA A 141 14.67 0.07 18.46
C ALA A 141 16.19 0.07 18.61
N VAL A 142 16.93 -0.70 17.80
CA VAL A 142 18.40 -0.63 17.77
C VAL A 142 18.88 0.35 16.70
N GLU A 143 20.11 0.85 16.86
CA GLU A 143 20.69 1.86 15.97
C GLU A 143 20.79 1.38 14.51
N THR A 144 21.13 0.11 14.30
CA THR A 144 21.26 -0.51 12.97
C THR A 144 20.49 -1.83 12.92
N PRO A 145 19.16 -1.80 12.66
CA PRO A 145 18.39 -3.02 12.51
C PRO A 145 18.92 -3.87 11.36
N THR A 146 18.90 -5.19 11.52
CA THR A 146 19.36 -6.10 10.46
C THR A 146 18.24 -6.31 9.45
N PHE A 147 18.52 -6.13 8.15
CA PHE A 147 17.59 -6.49 7.09
C PHE A 147 17.55 -8.02 6.95
N ILE A 148 16.50 -8.65 7.45
CA ILE A 148 16.38 -10.12 7.46
C ILE A 148 15.92 -10.63 6.08
N GLY A 149 14.93 -9.99 5.49
CA GLY A 149 14.40 -10.40 4.20
C GLY A 149 13.21 -9.55 3.76
N ILE A 150 12.75 -9.78 2.54
CA ILE A 150 11.61 -9.08 1.95
C ILE A 150 10.66 -10.08 1.30
N SER A 151 9.36 -9.84 1.48
CA SER A 151 8.30 -10.60 0.85
C SER A 151 7.53 -9.71 -0.12
N THR A 152 7.36 -10.13 -1.36
CA THR A 152 6.70 -9.32 -2.40
C THR A 152 5.34 -9.91 -2.76
N GLY A 153 4.30 -9.08 -2.75
CA GLY A 153 2.94 -9.46 -3.13
C GLY A 153 2.85 -9.92 -4.59
N PHE A 154 2.41 -11.16 -4.78
CA PHE A 154 2.24 -11.82 -6.08
C PHE A 154 0.79 -12.29 -6.28
N TYR A 155 0.52 -13.05 -7.36
CA TYR A 155 -0.82 -13.54 -7.70
C TYR A 155 -1.55 -14.25 -6.54
N ALA A 156 -2.87 -14.02 -6.43
CA ALA A 156 -3.84 -14.83 -5.70
C ALA A 156 -3.31 -15.41 -4.38
N GLU A 157 -2.78 -14.51 -3.54
CA GLU A 157 -2.31 -14.82 -2.19
C GLU A 157 -0.95 -15.52 -2.08
N SER A 158 -0.24 -15.70 -3.20
CA SER A 158 1.16 -16.12 -3.17
C SER A 158 2.07 -14.91 -2.96
N ASN A 159 3.06 -15.07 -2.08
CA ASN A 159 4.15 -14.11 -1.93
C ASN A 159 5.45 -14.77 -2.38
N LYS A 160 6.37 -13.98 -2.91
CA LYS A 160 7.76 -14.41 -3.08
C LYS A 160 8.56 -13.94 -1.88
N HIS A 161 9.44 -14.79 -1.39
CA HIS A 161 10.22 -14.55 -0.17
C HIS A 161 11.71 -14.53 -0.50
N TYR A 162 12.40 -13.48 -0.07
CA TYR A 162 13.83 -13.32 -0.28
C TYR A 162 14.53 -13.13 1.07
N ARG A 163 15.25 -14.15 1.52
CA ARG A 163 15.96 -14.18 2.81
C ARG A 163 17.38 -14.74 2.63
N PRO A 164 18.44 -13.90 2.64
CA PRO A 164 18.40 -12.43 2.65
C PRO A 164 17.85 -11.84 1.34
N PRO A 165 17.55 -10.53 1.27
CA PRO A 165 17.21 -9.88 0.01
C PRO A 165 18.35 -10.04 -1.03
N PRO A 166 18.05 -10.08 -2.34
CA PRO A 166 19.09 -10.21 -3.36
C PRO A 166 19.97 -8.95 -3.37
N ASN A 167 21.29 -9.12 -3.25
CA ASN A 167 22.24 -8.00 -3.19
C ASN A 167 22.13 -7.07 -4.40
N GLU A 168 21.87 -7.62 -5.59
CA GLU A 168 21.71 -6.84 -6.82
C GLU A 168 20.45 -5.96 -6.83
N ALA A 169 19.47 -6.26 -5.99
CA ALA A 169 18.26 -5.45 -5.82
C ALA A 169 18.41 -4.37 -4.74
N LEU A 170 19.51 -4.36 -3.97
CA LEU A 170 19.70 -3.42 -2.87
C LEU A 170 20.39 -2.13 -3.30
N ASN A 171 19.95 -1.02 -2.68
CA ASN A 171 20.63 0.26 -2.60
C ASN A 171 20.80 0.60 -1.11
N GLY A 172 21.89 0.14 -0.49
CA GLY A 172 22.00 0.12 0.97
C GLY A 172 20.90 -0.76 1.58
N THR A 173 20.06 -0.20 2.44
CA THR A 173 18.90 -0.86 3.07
C THR A 173 17.61 -0.75 2.24
N HIS A 174 17.66 -0.05 1.11
CA HIS A 174 16.49 0.18 0.27
C HIS A 174 16.43 -0.87 -0.84
N CYS A 175 15.44 -1.76 -0.77
CA CYS A 175 15.21 -2.73 -1.84
C CYS A 175 14.52 -2.05 -3.04
N ARG A 176 15.04 -2.28 -4.24
CA ARG A 176 14.40 -1.87 -5.49
C ARG A 176 13.30 -2.85 -5.83
N ILE A 177 12.09 -2.33 -6.00
CA ILE A 177 10.88 -3.06 -6.33
C ILE A 177 10.44 -2.64 -7.73
N GLN A 178 9.96 -3.59 -8.51
CA GLN A 178 9.29 -3.33 -9.77
C GLN A 178 7.82 -3.69 -9.70
N TYR A 179 6.97 -2.76 -10.10
CA TYR A 179 5.59 -3.04 -10.47
C TYR A 179 5.59 -3.51 -11.92
N ARG A 180 5.16 -4.75 -12.15
CA ARG A 180 5.24 -5.41 -13.44
C ARG A 180 4.02 -6.29 -13.66
N PRO A 181 3.67 -6.61 -14.91
CA PRO A 181 2.63 -7.60 -15.12
C PRO A 181 3.17 -8.98 -14.67
N ASP A 182 2.25 -9.86 -14.32
CA ASP A 182 2.52 -11.21 -13.86
C ASP A 182 1.78 -12.22 -14.75
N TRP A 183 2.56 -13.04 -15.45
CA TRP A 183 2.06 -13.93 -16.49
C TRP A 183 1.32 -15.12 -15.87
N ASP A 184 1.69 -15.49 -14.65
CA ASP A 184 1.00 -16.52 -13.85
C ASP A 184 -0.35 -16.01 -13.33
N ASN A 185 -0.48 -14.69 -13.15
CA ASN A 185 -1.75 -13.96 -12.91
C ASN A 185 -2.46 -13.57 -14.20
N GLY A 186 -2.15 -14.21 -15.33
CA GLY A 186 -2.78 -13.84 -16.60
C GLY A 186 -2.50 -12.41 -17.05
N GLY A 187 -1.38 -11.82 -16.65
CA GLY A 187 -0.89 -10.53 -17.07
C GLY A 187 -1.29 -9.35 -16.18
N TYR A 188 -2.10 -9.56 -15.13
CA TYR A 188 -2.37 -8.52 -14.13
C TYR A 188 -1.10 -8.22 -13.32
N HIS A 189 -1.04 -7.05 -12.70
CA HIS A 189 0.20 -6.60 -12.10
C HIS A 189 0.48 -7.23 -10.73
N ALA A 190 1.77 -7.27 -10.41
CA ALA A 190 2.31 -7.69 -9.13
C ALA A 190 3.58 -6.87 -8.85
N VAL A 191 4.12 -7.02 -7.64
CA VAL A 191 5.43 -6.47 -7.28
C VAL A 191 6.45 -7.57 -7.09
N ASP A 192 7.69 -7.28 -7.50
CA ASP A 192 8.83 -8.19 -7.36
C ASP A 192 10.11 -7.37 -7.14
N THR A 193 11.18 -8.00 -6.70
CA THR A 193 12.50 -7.34 -6.63
C THR A 193 12.98 -6.97 -8.04
N SER A 194 13.71 -5.86 -8.15
CA SER A 194 14.28 -5.39 -9.40
C SER A 194 15.80 -5.26 -9.31
N ARG A 195 16.50 -5.81 -10.30
CA ARG A 195 17.95 -5.68 -10.43
C ARG A 195 18.38 -4.36 -11.09
N SER A 196 17.44 -3.63 -11.68
CA SER A 196 17.71 -2.38 -12.39
C SER A 196 17.52 -1.19 -11.47
N ALA A 197 18.46 -0.25 -11.49
CA ALA A 197 18.31 1.05 -10.82
C ALA A 197 17.50 2.05 -11.65
N ASP A 198 17.35 1.82 -12.96
CA ASP A 198 16.78 2.80 -13.88
C ASP A 198 15.28 2.96 -13.66
N GLY A 199 14.84 4.19 -13.43
CA GLY A 199 13.43 4.51 -13.17
C GLY A 199 12.93 4.07 -11.80
N CYS A 200 13.81 3.65 -10.89
CA CYS A 200 13.48 3.48 -9.48
C CYS A 200 13.35 4.85 -8.82
N VAL A 201 12.19 5.11 -8.21
CA VAL A 201 11.91 6.38 -7.54
C VAL A 201 11.33 6.14 -6.14
N TYR A 202 11.60 7.05 -5.22
CA TYR A 202 10.89 7.11 -3.95
C TYR A 202 9.54 7.80 -4.12
N GLN A 203 8.59 7.43 -3.25
CA GLN A 203 7.37 8.17 -3.01
C GLN A 203 7.42 8.70 -1.57
N ASP A 204 6.63 9.73 -1.30
CA ASP A 204 6.42 10.20 0.07
C ASP A 204 5.71 9.08 0.86
N LEU A 205 6.32 8.72 2.00
CA LEU A 205 5.80 7.70 2.89
C LEU A 205 4.86 8.34 3.91
N ILE A 206 3.69 7.74 4.08
CA ILE A 206 2.80 8.03 5.21
C ILE A 206 2.51 6.73 5.95
N MET A 207 2.86 6.68 7.23
CA MET A 207 2.57 5.51 8.08
C MET A 207 1.10 5.52 8.52
N TRP A 208 0.52 4.35 8.78
CA TRP A 208 -0.87 4.17 9.22
C TRP A 208 -1.18 5.01 10.45
N GLU A 209 -0.26 5.04 11.41
CA GLU A 209 -0.37 5.81 12.66
C GLU A 209 -0.29 7.33 12.42
N GLN A 210 0.29 7.77 11.30
CA GLN A 210 0.43 9.18 10.92
C GLN A 210 -0.76 9.72 10.09
N LEU A 211 -1.61 8.85 9.58
CA LEU A 211 -2.84 9.25 8.88
C LEU A 211 -3.80 9.98 9.82
N THR A 212 -4.65 10.83 9.25
CA THR A 212 -5.80 11.39 9.98
C THR A 212 -6.82 10.30 10.30
N GLU A 213 -7.70 10.56 11.27
CA GLU A 213 -8.77 9.62 11.63
C GLU A 213 -9.72 9.40 10.45
N GLU A 214 -10.03 10.45 9.70
CA GLU A 214 -10.87 10.41 8.51
C GLU A 214 -10.24 9.54 7.41
N ALA A 215 -8.93 9.68 7.17
CA ALA A 215 -8.23 8.88 6.18
C ALA A 215 -8.14 7.40 6.57
N ARG A 216 -7.87 7.10 7.85
CA ARG A 216 -7.90 5.71 8.35
C ARG A 216 -9.28 5.10 8.21
N THR A 217 -10.33 5.82 8.62
CA THR A 217 -11.73 5.37 8.52
C THR A 217 -12.09 5.09 7.06
N ALA A 218 -11.76 5.98 6.14
CA ALA A 218 -12.02 5.79 4.72
C ALA A 218 -11.28 4.56 4.14
N LEU A 219 -10.03 4.31 4.54
CA LEU A 219 -9.30 3.10 4.12
C LEU A 219 -9.83 1.79 4.75
N GLN A 220 -10.58 1.88 5.86
CA GLN A 220 -11.29 0.73 6.43
C GLN A 220 -12.57 0.42 5.66
N GLU A 221 -13.32 1.46 5.30
CA GLU A 221 -14.71 1.33 4.85
C GLU A 221 -14.90 1.36 3.34
N THR A 222 -14.00 2.00 2.58
CA THR A 222 -14.16 2.13 1.12
C THR A 222 -13.99 0.79 0.42
N ASP A 223 -14.99 0.45 -0.41
CA ASP A 223 -14.94 -0.68 -1.32
C ASP A 223 -14.16 -0.31 -2.59
N PHE A 224 -12.90 -0.72 -2.65
CA PHE A 224 -12.04 -0.64 -3.84
C PHE A 224 -12.27 -1.82 -4.82
N GLY A 225 -13.28 -2.64 -4.57
CA GLY A 225 -13.60 -3.84 -5.35
C GLY A 225 -12.84 -5.07 -4.87
N GLU A 226 -13.35 -6.24 -5.25
CA GLU A 226 -12.87 -7.54 -4.77
C GLU A 226 -11.39 -7.83 -5.05
N ASN A 227 -10.82 -7.18 -6.07
CA ASN A 227 -9.45 -7.43 -6.53
C ASN A 227 -8.42 -6.43 -5.97
N ALA A 228 -8.85 -5.40 -5.23
CA ALA A 228 -7.97 -4.33 -4.74
C ALA A 228 -8.25 -4.03 -3.26
N LYS A 229 -8.10 -5.05 -2.40
CA LYS A 229 -8.27 -4.87 -0.95
C LYS A 229 -7.10 -4.09 -0.36
N VAL A 230 -7.37 -3.14 0.54
CA VAL A 230 -6.31 -2.39 1.27
C VAL A 230 -5.56 -3.38 2.18
N PRO A 231 -4.26 -3.67 1.94
CA PRO A 231 -3.59 -4.78 2.62
C PRO A 231 -3.14 -4.46 4.05
N PHE A 232 -3.20 -3.19 4.44
CA PHE A 232 -2.70 -2.70 5.73
C PHE A 232 -3.80 -2.06 6.60
N ASN A 233 -5.08 -2.17 6.22
CA ASN A 233 -6.16 -1.77 7.13
C ASN A 233 -6.31 -2.79 8.27
N ASP A 234 -7.09 -2.47 9.30
CA ASP A 234 -7.18 -3.31 10.50
C ASP A 234 -7.70 -4.73 10.20
N ALA A 235 -8.61 -4.86 9.24
CA ALA A 235 -9.19 -6.14 8.85
C ALA A 235 -8.20 -7.07 8.13
N ASN A 236 -7.23 -6.51 7.40
CA ASN A 236 -6.37 -7.28 6.50
C ASN A 236 -4.91 -7.39 6.98
N PHE A 237 -4.42 -6.46 7.79
CA PHE A 237 -2.98 -6.33 8.10
C PHE A 237 -2.34 -7.62 8.61
N GLU A 238 -2.93 -8.24 9.64
CA GLU A 238 -2.38 -9.46 10.24
C GLU A 238 -2.40 -10.64 9.26
N ALA A 239 -3.51 -10.82 8.52
CA ALA A 239 -3.62 -11.87 7.51
C ALA A 239 -2.62 -11.68 6.36
N SER A 240 -2.35 -10.43 5.99
CA SER A 240 -1.33 -10.08 5.00
C SER A 240 0.09 -10.36 5.52
N LEU A 241 0.38 -10.10 6.80
CA LEU A 241 1.66 -10.47 7.41
C LEU A 241 1.85 -11.99 7.48
N GLN A 242 0.82 -12.75 7.87
CA GLN A 242 0.87 -14.21 7.92
C GLN A 242 1.22 -14.83 6.57
N LYS A 243 0.68 -14.26 5.48
CA LYS A 243 1.01 -14.68 4.10
C LYS A 243 2.42 -14.25 3.67
N ALA A 244 2.97 -13.21 4.29
CA ALA A 244 4.27 -12.64 3.96
C ALA A 244 5.42 -13.18 4.82
N LEU A 245 5.15 -14.02 5.82
CA LEU A 245 6.18 -14.52 6.74
C LEU A 245 7.32 -15.24 5.99
N LEU A 246 8.57 -14.94 6.38
CA LEU A 246 9.80 -15.49 5.78
C LEU A 246 10.15 -16.90 6.25
#